data_AF-A0A0U3PVY4-F1
#
_entry.id   AF-A0A0U3PVY4-F1
#
_cell.length_a   1.000
_cell.length_b   1.000
_cell.length_c   1.000
_cell.angle_alpha   90.00
_cell.angle_beta   90.00
_cell.angle_gamma   90.00
#
_symmetry.space_group_name_H-M   'P 1'
#
loop_
_entity.id
_entity.type
_entity.pdbx_description
1 polymer ?
#
loop_
_entity_poly.entity_id
_entity_poly.type
_entity_poly.pdbx_seq_one_letter_code
_entity_poly.pdbx_strand_id
1 'polypeptide(L)'
;MTDTGPTDEETPDGLLGWCLVANVARETAHGERGLDIQHGTKHFRAGALLWLPRVRWDPGHCRWPAVGRHRGNSRRYINMVVRAEDLENFRVKGVYSEALVRALNGYKHDPAAPRTLQDPWTREHAQNRADAWNQPREPVRIDGHSHPWISVPNPPPAELHVDGETLYLAHYGTRGTHYSRTPPPVEWIPKS
;
A
#
# COMPACT_ATOMS: atom_id res chain seq x y z
N MET A 1 27.39 -40.23 2.65
CA MET A 1 26.59 -39.88 1.47
C MET A 1 25.15 -40.07 1.89
N THR A 2 24.29 -39.07 2.04
CA THR A 2 24.12 -37.77 1.36
C THR A 2 23.50 -36.79 2.37
N ASP A 3 24.07 -35.60 2.50
CA ASP A 3 23.42 -34.48 3.20
C ASP A 3 22.89 -33.54 2.12
N THR A 4 21.56 -33.53 1.94
CA THR A 4 20.86 -32.61 1.05
C THR A 4 20.70 -31.30 1.82
N GLY A 5 21.68 -30.41 1.68
CA GLY A 5 21.55 -29.03 2.14
C GLY A 5 20.40 -28.31 1.41
N PRO A 6 19.73 -27.35 2.06
CA PRO A 6 18.59 -26.67 1.50
C PRO A 6 19.01 -25.86 0.27
N THR A 7 18.23 -26.00 -0.81
CA THR A 7 18.34 -25.30 -2.08
C THR A 7 18.56 -23.80 -1.84
N ASP A 8 19.74 -23.29 -2.23
CA ASP A 8 19.96 -21.86 -2.40
C ASP A 8 18.79 -21.30 -3.21
N GLU A 9 18.05 -20.36 -2.63
CA GLU A 9 17.09 -19.55 -3.39
C GLU A 9 17.89 -18.83 -4.49
N GLU A 10 17.90 -19.41 -5.69
CA GLU A 10 18.58 -18.91 -6.87
C GLU A 10 18.05 -17.50 -7.17
N THR A 11 18.77 -16.51 -6.65
CA THR A 11 18.45 -15.11 -6.85
C THR A 11 18.67 -14.85 -8.34
N PRO A 12 17.62 -14.46 -9.11
CA PRO A 12 17.74 -14.36 -10.56
C PRO A 12 18.91 -13.47 -10.96
N ASP A 13 19.71 -13.92 -11.94
CA ASP A 13 20.86 -13.18 -12.42
C ASP A 13 20.52 -11.72 -12.74
N GLY A 14 21.29 -10.80 -12.17
CA GLY A 14 21.11 -9.35 -12.35
C GLY A 14 19.98 -8.71 -11.54
N LEU A 15 19.32 -9.44 -10.63
CA LEU A 15 18.35 -8.86 -9.70
C LEU A 15 19.07 -7.94 -8.69
N LEU A 16 18.68 -6.66 -8.67
CA LEU A 16 19.24 -5.63 -7.78
C LEU A 16 18.42 -5.44 -6.50
N GLY A 17 17.27 -6.11 -6.38
CA GLY A 17 16.40 -6.12 -5.20
C GLY A 17 14.92 -6.25 -5.53
N TRP A 18 14.11 -6.65 -4.56
CA TRP A 18 12.64 -6.65 -4.69
C TRP A 18 12.04 -5.32 -4.23
N CYS A 19 10.95 -4.94 -4.88
CA CYS A 19 10.22 -3.72 -4.56
C CYS A 19 8.72 -3.93 -4.72
N LEU A 20 7.94 -3.31 -3.82
CA LEU A 20 6.51 -3.16 -3.98
C LEU A 20 6.22 -2.14 -5.09
N VAL A 21 5.29 -2.46 -5.98
CA VAL A 21 4.87 -1.55 -7.04
C VAL A 21 3.34 -1.43 -7.07
N ALA A 22 2.85 -0.30 -7.57
CA ALA A 22 1.43 -0.07 -7.79
C ALA A 22 1.23 0.80 -9.03
N ASN A 23 0.00 0.85 -9.53
CA ASN A 23 -0.41 1.74 -10.60
C ASN A 23 -1.13 2.96 -10.01
N VAL A 24 -0.96 4.14 -10.61
CA VAL A 24 -1.79 5.30 -10.29
C VAL A 24 -3.23 5.00 -10.72
N ALA A 25 -4.20 5.18 -9.82
CA ALA A 25 -5.61 4.96 -10.10
C ALA A 25 -6.11 5.83 -11.26
N ARG A 26 -7.16 5.38 -11.94
CA ARG A 26 -7.76 6.12 -13.07
C ARG A 26 -8.45 7.41 -12.62
N GLU A 27 -8.95 7.40 -11.39
CA GLU A 27 -9.67 8.49 -10.75
C GLU A 27 -9.10 8.64 -9.34
N THR A 28 -8.59 9.82 -9.01
CA THR A 28 -8.04 10.14 -7.68
C THR A 28 -8.85 11.29 -7.09
N ALA A 29 -9.32 11.12 -5.86
CA ALA A 29 -10.14 12.10 -5.16
C ALA A 29 -9.25 13.09 -4.41
N HIS A 30 -9.32 14.37 -4.76
CA HIS A 30 -8.56 15.47 -4.15
C HIS A 30 -9.49 16.48 -3.44
N GLY A 31 -8.88 17.36 -2.63
CA GLY A 31 -9.57 18.43 -1.88
C GLY A 31 -10.10 17.99 -0.49
N GLU A 32 -10.48 18.96 0.35
CA GLU A 32 -10.90 18.76 1.77
C GLU A 32 -12.10 17.82 1.96
N ARG A 33 -12.77 17.38 0.89
CA ARG A 33 -13.92 16.46 0.93
C ARG A 33 -13.87 15.34 -0.12
N GLY A 34 -12.75 15.17 -0.84
CA GLY A 34 -12.61 14.16 -1.90
C GLY A 34 -13.55 14.37 -3.11
N LEU A 35 -13.99 15.62 -3.35
CA LEU A 35 -14.94 15.97 -4.40
C LEU A 35 -14.26 16.36 -5.73
N ASP A 36 -12.95 16.64 -5.72
CA ASP A 36 -12.19 16.91 -6.95
C ASP A 36 -11.64 15.61 -7.51
N ILE A 37 -12.38 14.98 -8.42
CA ILE A 37 -11.92 13.80 -9.15
C ILE A 37 -10.93 14.25 -10.23
N GLN A 38 -9.67 13.83 -10.11
CA GLN A 38 -8.65 14.05 -11.13
C GLN A 38 -8.28 12.74 -11.84
N HIS A 39 -7.91 12.84 -13.12
CA HIS A 39 -7.36 11.72 -13.87
C HIS A 39 -5.85 11.59 -13.63
N GLY A 40 -5.50 10.72 -12.68
CA GLY A 40 -4.14 10.58 -12.19
C GLY A 40 -3.68 11.79 -11.38
N THR A 41 -2.38 11.88 -11.11
CA THR A 41 -1.83 12.98 -10.32
C THR A 41 -1.19 14.05 -11.21
N LYS A 42 -0.90 15.23 -10.63
CA LYS A 42 -0.14 16.30 -11.30
C LYS A 42 1.17 15.79 -11.94
N HIS A 43 1.82 14.80 -11.32
CA HIS A 43 3.16 14.32 -11.69
C HIS A 43 3.15 12.99 -12.45
N PHE A 44 2.08 12.19 -12.33
CA PHE A 44 2.00 10.86 -12.92
C PHE A 44 0.68 10.67 -13.65
N ARG A 45 0.74 10.08 -14.85
CA ARG A 45 -0.48 9.74 -15.61
C ARG A 45 -1.26 8.64 -14.89
N ALA A 46 -2.57 8.62 -15.04
CA ALA A 46 -3.39 7.46 -14.69
C ALA A 46 -2.79 6.17 -15.30
N GLY A 47 -2.77 5.10 -14.53
CA GLY A 47 -2.14 3.82 -14.89
C GLY A 47 -0.61 3.81 -14.85
N ALA A 48 0.07 4.92 -14.52
CA ALA A 48 1.53 4.92 -14.43
C ALA A 48 2.01 3.95 -13.33
N LEU A 49 3.05 3.16 -13.63
CA LEU A 49 3.67 2.27 -12.67
C LEU A 49 4.60 3.06 -11.74
N LEU A 50 4.36 2.94 -10.44
CA LEU A 50 5.20 3.51 -9.39
C LEU A 50 5.87 2.41 -8.59
N TRP A 51 7.11 2.66 -8.19
CA TRP A 51 7.93 1.81 -7.34
C TRP A 51 7.98 2.41 -5.94
N LEU A 52 7.63 1.61 -4.94
CA LEU A 52 7.42 2.06 -3.56
C LEU A 52 8.60 1.56 -2.73
N PRO A 53 9.65 2.40 -2.53
CA PRO A 53 10.78 2.02 -1.69
C PRO A 53 10.28 1.73 -0.28
N ARG A 54 10.95 0.80 0.39
CA ARG A 54 10.65 0.48 1.78
C ARG A 54 11.03 1.70 2.62
N VAL A 55 10.04 2.27 3.32
CA VAL A 55 10.29 3.35 4.28
C VAL A 55 10.36 2.77 5.68
N ARG A 56 11.35 3.22 6.44
CA ARG A 56 11.50 2.87 7.87
C ARG A 56 10.42 3.50 8.76
N TRP A 57 9.69 4.48 8.25
CA TRP A 57 8.64 5.20 8.98
C TRP A 57 7.46 5.48 8.05
N ASP A 58 6.24 5.18 8.50
CA ASP A 58 5.02 5.65 7.86
C ASP A 58 4.83 7.11 8.27
N PRO A 59 4.95 8.09 7.36
CA PRO A 59 4.77 9.51 7.71
C PRO A 59 3.34 9.86 8.12
N GLY A 60 2.43 8.88 8.21
CA GLY A 60 1.03 9.08 8.51
C GLY A 60 0.23 9.47 7.27
N HIS A 61 -1.09 9.39 7.37
CA HIS A 61 -2.04 9.75 6.30
C HIS A 61 -1.87 8.97 4.99
N CYS A 62 -1.38 7.72 5.06
CA CYS A 62 -1.20 6.85 3.89
C CYS A 62 -0.32 7.47 2.80
N ARG A 63 0.68 8.31 3.16
CA ARG A 63 1.54 9.01 2.20
C ARG A 63 2.88 8.30 2.04
N TRP A 64 3.17 7.74 0.87
CA TRP A 64 4.40 6.98 0.65
C TRP A 64 5.28 7.63 -0.42
N PRO A 65 6.62 7.61 -0.26
CA PRO A 65 7.50 7.92 -1.38
C PRO A 65 7.28 6.90 -2.48
N ALA A 66 7.32 7.40 -3.70
CA ALA A 66 7.07 6.63 -4.90
C ALA A 66 7.97 7.14 -6.03
N VAL A 67 8.59 6.20 -6.72
CA VAL A 67 9.47 6.46 -7.85
C VAL A 67 8.78 6.05 -9.13
N GLY A 68 8.64 6.99 -10.06
CA GLY A 68 7.96 6.75 -11.33
C GLY A 68 8.49 7.63 -12.44
N ARG A 69 7.99 7.39 -13.66
CA ARG A 69 8.29 8.25 -14.81
C ARG A 69 7.34 9.44 -14.82
N HIS A 70 7.89 10.65 -14.91
CA HIS A 70 7.09 11.87 -14.87
C HIS A 70 6.16 12.02 -16.08
N ARG A 71 4.98 12.59 -15.85
CA ARG A 71 4.01 12.96 -16.89
C ARG A 71 4.63 13.98 -17.85
N GLY A 72 4.73 13.64 -19.13
CA GLY A 72 5.29 14.53 -20.17
C GLY A 72 6.81 14.50 -20.30
N ASN A 73 7.53 13.82 -19.40
CA ASN A 73 8.95 13.51 -19.57
C ASN A 73 9.26 12.13 -18.99
N SER A 74 9.17 11.10 -19.84
CA SER A 74 9.34 9.70 -19.45
C SER A 74 10.79 9.24 -19.32
N ARG A 75 11.77 10.08 -19.67
CA ARG A 75 13.20 9.72 -19.71
C ARG A 75 13.86 9.68 -18.35
N ARG A 76 13.29 10.34 -17.33
CA ARG A 76 13.86 10.38 -15.98
C ARG A 76 12.85 9.85 -14.96
N TYR A 77 13.38 9.11 -14.00
CA TYR A 77 12.66 8.78 -12.79
C TYR A 77 12.62 10.01 -11.89
N ILE A 78 11.48 10.22 -11.26
CA ILE A 78 11.29 11.20 -10.19
C ILE A 78 10.83 10.48 -8.94
N ASN A 79 11.22 10.99 -7.79
CA ASN A 79 10.76 10.52 -6.47
C ASN A 79 9.80 11.57 -5.92
N MET A 80 8.59 11.15 -5.55
CA MET A 80 7.52 12.00 -5.04
C MET A 80 6.80 11.29 -3.90
N VAL A 81 6.22 12.04 -2.98
CA VAL A 81 5.29 11.48 -1.99
C VAL A 81 3.89 11.44 -2.61
N VAL A 82 3.25 10.27 -2.60
CA VAL A 82 1.90 10.03 -3.13
C VAL A 82 1.00 9.45 -2.04
N ARG A 83 -0.32 9.59 -2.17
CA ARG A 83 -1.26 8.87 -1.29
C ARG A 83 -1.40 7.44 -1.80
N ALA A 84 -1.29 6.45 -0.91
CA ALA A 84 -1.46 5.04 -1.24
C ALA A 84 -2.90 4.72 -1.66
N GLU A 85 -3.88 5.51 -1.23
CA GLU A 85 -5.29 5.44 -1.68
C GLU A 85 -5.46 5.84 -3.15
N ASP A 86 -4.55 6.64 -3.71
CA ASP A 86 -4.56 7.03 -5.13
C ASP A 86 -3.90 5.96 -6.02
N LEU A 87 -3.56 4.80 -5.43
CA LEU A 87 -2.87 3.70 -6.10
C LEU A 87 -3.73 2.43 -6.09
N GLU A 88 -3.54 1.61 -7.12
CA GLU A 88 -4.25 0.36 -7.32
C GLU A 88 -3.30 -0.71 -7.87
N ASN A 89 -3.76 -1.96 -7.90
CA ASN A 89 -3.02 -3.08 -8.50
C ASN A 89 -1.63 -3.28 -7.88
N PHE A 90 -1.57 -3.30 -6.55
CA PHE A 90 -0.32 -3.51 -5.83
C PHE A 90 0.25 -4.90 -6.14
N ARG A 91 1.56 -5.00 -6.34
CA ARG A 91 2.24 -6.27 -6.63
C ARG A 91 3.74 -6.18 -6.37
N VAL A 92 4.41 -7.32 -6.30
CA VAL A 92 5.86 -7.39 -6.14
C VAL A 92 6.55 -7.41 -7.50
N LYS A 93 7.64 -6.65 -7.66
CA LYS A 93 8.51 -6.72 -8.84
C LYS A 93 9.99 -6.69 -8.47
N GLY A 94 10.80 -7.40 -9.26
CA GLY A 94 12.24 -7.31 -9.21
C GLY A 94 12.75 -6.03 -9.88
N VAL A 95 13.77 -5.41 -9.31
CA VAL A 95 14.47 -4.25 -9.85
C VAL A 95 15.72 -4.73 -10.56
N TYR A 96 15.85 -4.42 -11.85
CA TYR A 96 17.01 -4.80 -12.68
C TYR A 96 17.75 -3.59 -13.26
N SER A 97 17.20 -2.38 -13.10
CA SER A 97 17.74 -1.17 -13.70
C SER A 97 18.51 -0.34 -12.68
N GLU A 98 19.78 -0.10 -12.92
CA GLU A 98 20.61 0.76 -12.05
C GLU A 98 20.07 2.19 -11.95
N ALA A 99 19.55 2.76 -13.05
CA ALA A 99 18.95 4.09 -13.03
C ALA A 99 17.74 4.20 -12.08
N LEU A 100 17.01 3.08 -11.91
CA LEU A 100 15.89 2.98 -10.97
C LEU A 100 16.40 2.80 -9.54
N VAL A 101 17.43 1.97 -9.32
CA VAL A 101 18.11 1.84 -8.02
C VAL A 101 18.58 3.19 -7.51
N ARG A 102 19.23 4.01 -8.35
CA ARG A 102 19.66 5.37 -8.00
C ARG A 102 18.49 6.25 -7.56
N ALA A 103 17.36 6.17 -8.26
CA ALA A 103 16.17 6.93 -7.92
C ALA A 103 15.49 6.45 -6.61
N LEU A 104 15.51 5.14 -6.36
CA LEU A 104 14.95 4.50 -5.16
C LEU A 104 15.80 4.75 -3.90
N ASN A 105 17.12 4.71 -4.02
CA ASN A 105 18.05 5.02 -2.92
C ASN A 105 18.04 6.53 -2.57
N GLY A 106 17.57 7.38 -3.50
CA GLY A 106 17.50 8.82 -3.32
C GLY A 106 18.87 9.47 -3.11
N TYR A 107 18.90 10.61 -2.40
CA TYR A 107 20.14 11.36 -2.11
C TYR A 107 21.16 10.61 -1.24
N LYS A 108 20.78 9.50 -0.60
CA LYS A 108 21.67 8.67 0.23
C LYS A 108 22.50 7.67 -0.57
N HIS A 109 22.40 7.71 -1.91
CA HIS A 109 23.22 6.87 -2.76
C HIS A 109 24.66 7.36 -2.76
N ASP A 110 25.52 6.65 -2.04
CA ASP A 110 26.97 6.73 -2.22
C ASP A 110 27.32 6.22 -3.64
N PRO A 111 27.96 7.03 -4.50
CA PRO A 111 28.38 6.61 -5.83
C PRO A 111 29.31 5.39 -5.84
N ALA A 112 30.00 5.13 -4.73
CA ALA A 112 30.88 3.98 -4.54
C ALA A 112 30.16 2.76 -3.94
N ALA A 113 28.92 2.90 -3.46
CA ALA A 113 28.16 1.79 -2.90
C ALA A 113 27.76 0.78 -4.01
N PRO A 114 27.56 -0.50 -3.63
CA PRO A 114 27.05 -1.51 -4.55
C PRO A 114 25.81 -1.02 -5.30
N ARG A 115 25.70 -1.38 -6.58
CA ARG A 115 24.59 -0.93 -7.46
C ARG A 115 23.26 -1.63 -7.15
N THR A 116 23.05 -2.02 -5.90
CA THR A 116 21.86 -2.69 -5.38
C THR A 116 20.97 -1.72 -4.61
N LEU A 117 19.71 -2.11 -4.42
CA LEU A 117 18.78 -1.37 -3.59
C LEU A 117 19.24 -1.46 -2.12
N GLN A 118 19.41 -0.32 -1.44
CA GLN A 118 19.99 -0.27 -0.09
C GLN A 118 19.06 -0.83 1.01
N ASP A 119 17.74 -0.66 0.84
CA ASP A 119 16.71 -1.18 1.74
C ASP A 119 15.63 -1.88 0.91
N PRO A 120 15.95 -3.05 0.32
CA PRO A 120 15.00 -3.76 -0.51
C PRO A 120 13.88 -4.34 0.35
N TRP A 121 12.72 -4.51 -0.27
CA TRP A 121 11.72 -5.38 0.34
C TRP A 121 12.23 -6.82 0.32
N THR A 122 11.86 -7.63 1.31
CA THR A 122 11.81 -9.07 1.06
C THR A 122 10.61 -9.37 0.16
N ARG A 123 10.70 -10.40 -0.68
CA ARG A 123 9.61 -10.76 -1.59
C ARG A 123 8.31 -11.03 -0.81
N GLU A 124 8.42 -11.77 0.29
CA GLU A 124 7.32 -12.08 1.19
C GLU A 124 6.68 -10.84 1.82
N HIS A 125 7.47 -9.94 2.42
CA HIS A 125 6.91 -8.71 3.01
C HIS A 125 6.25 -7.82 1.96
N ALA A 126 6.83 -7.72 0.77
CA ALA A 126 6.20 -6.97 -0.32
C ALA A 126 4.88 -7.62 -0.75
N GLN A 127 4.82 -8.95 -0.80
CA GLN A 127 3.60 -9.67 -1.18
C GLN A 127 2.51 -9.50 -0.13
N ASN A 128 2.82 -9.73 1.15
CA ASN A 128 1.89 -9.50 2.26
C ASN A 128 1.35 -8.07 2.26
N ARG A 129 2.20 -7.08 1.96
CA ARG A 129 1.77 -5.68 1.85
C ARG A 129 0.90 -5.44 0.62
N ALA A 130 1.22 -6.04 -0.53
CA ALA A 130 0.42 -5.95 -1.74
C ALA A 130 -0.99 -6.53 -1.51
N ASP A 131 -1.07 -7.71 -0.91
CA ASP A 131 -2.34 -8.38 -0.62
C ASP A 131 -3.20 -7.54 0.32
N ALA A 132 -2.62 -6.98 1.38
CA ALA A 132 -3.32 -6.11 2.33
C ALA A 132 -3.84 -4.79 1.72
N TRP A 133 -3.25 -4.32 0.61
CA TRP A 133 -3.70 -3.12 -0.10
C TRP A 133 -4.63 -3.42 -1.28
N ASN A 134 -4.56 -4.63 -1.84
CA ASN A 134 -5.51 -5.10 -2.85
C ASN A 134 -6.81 -5.64 -2.26
N GLN A 135 -6.84 -5.96 -0.96
CA GLN A 135 -8.09 -6.30 -0.28
C GLN A 135 -9.08 -5.13 -0.41
N PRO A 136 -10.33 -5.39 -0.84
CA PRO A 136 -11.34 -4.35 -0.96
C PRO A 136 -11.56 -3.71 0.41
N ARG A 137 -11.17 -2.44 0.50
CA ARG A 137 -11.29 -1.62 1.70
C ARG A 137 -12.63 -0.91 1.65
N GLU A 138 -13.51 -1.25 2.58
CA GLU A 138 -14.75 -0.52 2.74
C GLU A 138 -14.53 0.71 3.61
N PRO A 139 -15.06 1.88 3.23
CA PRO A 139 -15.07 3.03 4.11
C PRO A 139 -15.89 2.68 5.36
N VAL A 140 -15.30 2.88 6.53
CA VAL A 140 -15.97 2.61 7.79
C VAL A 140 -17.03 3.67 8.07
N ARG A 141 -18.21 3.24 8.50
CA ARG A 141 -19.18 4.11 9.15
C ARG A 141 -19.17 3.87 10.65
N ILE A 142 -19.01 4.92 11.45
CA ILE A 142 -19.08 4.86 12.92
C ILE A 142 -20.29 5.67 13.34
N ASP A 143 -21.23 5.05 14.06
CA ASP A 143 -22.45 5.71 14.57
C ASP A 143 -23.20 6.50 13.48
N GLY A 144 -23.25 5.97 12.25
CA GLY A 144 -23.91 6.61 11.09
C GLY A 144 -23.08 7.63 10.32
N HIS A 145 -21.90 8.02 10.83
CA HIS A 145 -21.00 8.95 10.16
C HIS A 145 -19.94 8.21 9.34
N SER A 146 -19.72 8.60 8.09
CA SER A 146 -18.66 8.04 7.25
C SER A 146 -17.30 8.58 7.66
N HIS A 147 -16.36 7.67 7.89
CA HIS A 147 -14.98 7.97 8.24
C HIS A 147 -14.09 7.49 7.09
N PRO A 148 -13.97 8.25 5.98
CA PRO A 148 -13.25 7.82 4.79
C PRO A 148 -11.75 7.61 5.02
N TRP A 149 -11.20 8.18 6.11
CA TRP A 149 -9.81 7.96 6.52
C TRP A 149 -9.59 6.65 7.28
N ILE A 150 -10.66 5.93 7.63
CA ILE A 150 -10.62 4.65 8.31
C ILE A 150 -11.08 3.58 7.33
N SER A 151 -10.15 2.72 6.94
CA SER A 151 -10.42 1.57 6.08
C SER A 151 -10.23 0.27 6.86
N VAL A 152 -11.17 -0.65 6.75
CA VAL A 152 -11.05 -2.00 7.31
C VAL A 152 -10.81 -3.04 6.22
N PRO A 153 -10.10 -4.13 6.53
CA PRO A 153 -9.99 -5.26 5.61
C PRO A 153 -11.38 -5.89 5.39
N ASN A 154 -11.54 -6.64 4.29
CA ASN A 154 -12.72 -7.45 4.04
C ASN A 154 -12.32 -8.94 4.18
N PRO A 155 -12.95 -9.72 5.09
CA PRO A 155 -14.05 -9.33 5.96
C PRO A 155 -13.61 -8.42 7.12
N PRO A 156 -14.49 -7.52 7.60
CA PRO A 156 -14.15 -6.56 8.64
C PRO A 156 -13.90 -7.23 10.00
N PRO A 157 -12.92 -6.76 10.78
CA PRO A 157 -12.66 -7.28 12.12
C PRO A 157 -13.82 -6.93 13.08
N ALA A 158 -14.11 -7.82 14.04
CA ALA A 158 -15.18 -7.61 15.02
C ALA A 158 -14.95 -6.40 15.94
N GLU A 159 -13.67 -6.10 16.22
CA GLU A 159 -13.24 -4.96 17.02
C GLU A 159 -12.23 -4.12 16.23
N LEU A 160 -12.37 -2.79 16.34
CA LEU A 160 -11.50 -1.83 15.69
C LEU A 160 -11.05 -0.78 16.72
N HIS A 161 -9.75 -0.61 16.91
CA HIS A 161 -9.20 0.43 17.77
C HIS A 161 -8.90 1.69 16.95
N VAL A 162 -9.54 2.81 17.32
CA VAL A 162 -9.37 4.12 16.67
C VAL A 162 -9.17 5.17 17.76
N ASP A 163 -8.07 5.92 17.72
CA ASP A 163 -7.77 7.03 18.65
C ASP A 163 -7.89 6.66 20.15
N GLY A 164 -7.64 5.39 20.49
CA GLY A 164 -7.75 4.87 21.86
C GLY A 164 -9.15 4.41 22.27
N GLU A 165 -10.15 4.51 21.38
CA GLU A 165 -11.49 3.96 21.56
C GLU A 165 -11.62 2.59 20.89
N THR A 166 -12.36 1.67 21.52
CA THR A 166 -12.74 0.38 20.92
C THR A 166 -14.11 0.51 20.26
N LEU A 167 -14.18 0.18 18.99
CA LEU A 167 -15.38 0.15 18.19
C LEU A 167 -15.74 -1.29 17.85
N TYR A 168 -17.03 -1.62 17.89
CA TYR A 168 -17.55 -2.95 17.65
C TYR A 168 -18.31 -3.02 16.33
N LEU A 169 -18.06 -4.08 15.55
CA LEU A 169 -18.74 -4.32 14.29
C LEU A 169 -20.24 -4.52 14.53
N ALA A 170 -21.05 -3.56 14.07
CA ALA A 170 -22.49 -3.55 14.25
C ALA A 170 -23.23 -4.12 13.02
N HIS A 171 -22.71 -3.90 11.82
CA HIS A 171 -23.30 -4.43 10.59
C HIS A 171 -22.25 -4.58 9.47
N TYR A 172 -22.34 -5.68 8.73
CA TYR A 172 -21.53 -5.95 7.55
C TYR A 172 -22.45 -6.44 6.41
N GLY A 173 -22.43 -5.77 5.26
CA GLY A 173 -23.32 -6.06 4.13
C GLY A 173 -23.08 -5.16 2.92
N THR A 174 -23.99 -5.17 1.94
CA THR A 174 -23.82 -4.48 0.64
C THR A 174 -23.69 -2.96 0.71
N ARG A 175 -23.99 -2.34 1.85
CA ARG A 175 -23.86 -0.90 2.08
C ARG A 175 -22.54 -0.51 2.76
N GLY A 176 -21.65 -1.48 3.00
CA GLY A 176 -20.37 -1.29 3.64
C GLY A 176 -20.38 -1.69 5.12
N THR A 177 -19.24 -1.49 5.77
CA THR A 177 -19.01 -1.90 7.14
C THR A 177 -19.37 -0.80 8.14
N HIS A 178 -20.17 -1.14 9.14
CA HIS A 178 -20.62 -0.23 10.19
C HIS A 178 -20.11 -0.68 11.56
N TYR A 179 -19.50 0.24 12.29
CA TYR A 179 -19.06 0.08 13.66
C TYR A 179 -19.85 0.98 14.61
N SER A 180 -19.93 0.56 15.86
CA SER A 180 -20.58 1.27 16.96
C SER A 180 -19.62 1.38 18.13
N ARG A 181 -19.68 2.47 18.89
CA ARG A 181 -18.98 2.57 20.19
C ARG A 181 -19.58 1.66 21.26
N THR A 182 -20.83 1.27 21.06
CA THR A 182 -21.52 0.34 21.96
C THR A 182 -21.34 -1.07 21.44
N PRO A 183 -20.92 -2.04 22.28
CA PRO A 183 -20.87 -3.44 21.87
C PRO A 183 -22.24 -3.90 21.37
N PRO A 184 -22.31 -4.74 20.33
CA PRO A 184 -23.56 -5.29 19.88
C PRO A 184 -24.26 -5.98 21.06
N PRO A 185 -25.60 -5.85 21.19
CA PRO A 185 -26.32 -6.61 22.19
C PRO A 185 -25.99 -8.09 21.97
N VAL A 186 -25.55 -8.77 23.04
CA VAL A 186 -25.32 -10.22 23.02
C VAL A 186 -26.58 -10.87 22.44
N GLU A 187 -26.49 -11.44 21.25
CA GLU A 187 -27.57 -12.22 20.69
C GLU A 187 -27.92 -13.29 21.72
N TRP A 188 -29.13 -13.19 22.27
CA TRP A 188 -29.67 -14.18 23.15
C TRP A 188 -29.93 -15.42 22.29
N ILE A 189 -29.01 -16.38 22.32
CA ILE A 189 -29.19 -17.67 21.66
C ILE A 189 -30.40 -18.33 22.36
N PRO A 190 -31.55 -18.52 21.68
CA PRO A 190 -32.62 -19.28 22.27
C PRO A 190 -32.11 -20.71 22.45
N LYS A 191 -32.15 -21.22 23.68
CA LYS A 191 -31.89 -22.63 23.96
C LYS A 191 -32.95 -23.45 23.22
N SER A 192 -32.56 -24.13 22.15
CA SER A 192 -33.29 -25.27 21.58
C SER A 192 -32.86 -26.54 22.29
#